data_AF-A0A9D5EEQ4-F1
#
_entry.id   AF-A0A9D5EEQ4-F1
#
_cell.length_a   1.000
_cell.length_b   1.000
_cell.length_c   1.000
_cell.angle_alpha   90.00
_cell.angle_beta   90.00
_cell.angle_gamma   90.00
#
_symmetry.space_group_name_H-M   'P 1'
#
loop_
_entity.id
_entity.type
_entity.pdbx_description
1 polymer ?
#
loop_
_entity_poly.entity_id
_entity_poly.type
_entity_poly.pdbx_seq_one_letter_code
_entity_poly.pdbx_strand_id
1 'polypeptide(L)'
;MNARRAALFLASVAALFGSTIASADDGSSQVIRATVRAEGGLTVALRLAESRIPVGKETSATATVTNGTARTLVAVVLRLHVDEPGVTIHGGWLRVIPMLLPGQSRSATWSVCPRERGNYLLVITANALGRRHEEGLETAQSDTAILSVTAGRGRCNRRDD
;
A
#
# COMPACT_ATOMS: atom_id res chain seq x y z
N MET A 1 -33.11 -52.80 -38.38
CA MET A 1 -32.51 -51.46 -38.56
C MET A 1 -32.41 -50.77 -37.21
N ASN A 2 -31.20 -50.34 -36.89
CA ASN A 2 -30.78 -49.32 -35.91
C ASN A 2 -30.89 -49.63 -34.40
N ALA A 3 -29.88 -50.36 -33.93
CA ALA A 3 -29.31 -50.21 -32.60
C ALA A 3 -28.66 -48.83 -32.44
N ARG A 4 -28.77 -48.22 -31.25
CA ARG A 4 -27.70 -47.47 -30.57
C ARG A 4 -28.15 -47.08 -29.16
N ARG A 5 -27.66 -47.85 -28.19
CA ARG A 5 -27.49 -47.42 -26.80
C ARG A 5 -26.30 -46.45 -26.78
N ALA A 6 -26.45 -45.30 -26.13
CA ALA A 6 -25.34 -44.45 -25.73
C ALA A 6 -25.64 -43.92 -24.33
N ALA A 7 -25.03 -44.56 -23.34
CA ALA A 7 -24.82 -43.98 -22.03
C ALA A 7 -23.78 -42.87 -22.19
N LEU A 8 -24.02 -41.70 -21.59
CA LEU A 8 -22.97 -40.71 -21.40
C LEU A 8 -23.07 -40.17 -19.97
N PHE A 9 -22.17 -40.71 -19.15
CA PHE A 9 -21.65 -40.05 -17.95
C PHE A 9 -21.07 -38.70 -18.36
N LEU A 10 -21.45 -37.62 -17.69
CA LEU A 10 -20.70 -36.38 -17.72
C LEU A 10 -20.24 -36.08 -16.30
N ALA A 11 -18.96 -36.38 -16.09
CA ALA A 11 -18.20 -36.14 -14.88
C ALA A 11 -17.99 -34.64 -14.67
N SER A 12 -18.11 -34.23 -13.42
CA SER A 12 -17.63 -32.95 -12.90
C SER A 12 -16.12 -32.84 -13.10
N VAL A 13 -15.64 -31.79 -13.77
CA VAL A 13 -14.22 -31.44 -13.77
C VAL A 13 -14.05 -30.07 -13.13
N ALA A 14 -13.47 -30.09 -11.94
CA ALA A 14 -12.96 -28.92 -11.25
C ALA A 14 -11.79 -28.33 -12.05
N ALA A 15 -11.93 -27.08 -12.49
CA ALA A 15 -10.81 -26.32 -13.04
C ALA A 15 -10.01 -25.72 -11.88
N LEU A 16 -8.94 -26.42 -11.49
CA LEU A 16 -7.82 -25.85 -10.75
C LEU A 16 -7.07 -24.91 -11.70
N PHE A 17 -7.13 -23.60 -11.46
CA PHE A 17 -6.25 -22.65 -12.12
C PHE A 17 -4.84 -22.82 -11.56
N GLY A 18 -4.00 -23.60 -12.24
CA GLY A 18 -2.56 -23.61 -12.03
C GLY A 18 -1.95 -22.33 -12.57
N SER A 19 -1.32 -21.53 -11.71
CA SER A 19 -0.48 -20.42 -12.12
C SER A 19 0.87 -20.97 -12.57
N THR A 20 1.13 -21.00 -13.87
CA THR A 20 2.47 -21.31 -14.40
C THR A 20 3.35 -20.06 -14.27
N ILE A 21 4.43 -20.16 -13.49
CA ILE A 21 5.49 -19.15 -13.46
C ILE A 21 6.53 -19.59 -14.50
N ALA A 22 6.48 -18.99 -15.68
CA ALA A 22 7.58 -19.06 -16.63
C ALA A 22 8.63 -18.03 -16.21
N SER A 23 9.77 -18.47 -15.68
CA SER A 23 10.93 -17.61 -15.44
C SER A 23 11.77 -17.56 -16.71
N ALA A 24 11.61 -16.51 -17.50
CA ALA A 24 12.58 -16.11 -18.52
C ALA A 24 13.45 -15.03 -17.89
N ASP A 25 14.71 -15.40 -17.61
CA ASP A 25 15.74 -14.51 -17.10
C ASP A 25 16.25 -13.67 -18.28
N ASP A 26 15.75 -12.44 -18.37
CA ASP A 26 16.32 -11.41 -19.23
C ASP A 26 16.46 -10.17 -18.35
N GLY A 27 17.69 -9.68 -18.19
CA GLY A 27 18.16 -8.74 -17.15
C GLY A 27 17.53 -7.35 -17.16
N SER A 28 16.22 -7.28 -17.09
CA SER A 28 15.41 -6.09 -16.87
C SER A 28 14.97 -6.11 -15.42
N SER A 29 15.30 -5.06 -14.66
CA SER A 29 14.72 -4.84 -13.32
C SER A 29 13.20 -4.82 -13.43
N GLN A 30 12.56 -5.98 -13.25
CA GLN A 30 11.13 -6.08 -13.14
C GLN A 30 10.73 -5.43 -11.82
N VAL A 31 10.26 -4.18 -11.91
CA VAL A 31 9.46 -3.58 -10.86
C VAL A 31 8.16 -4.38 -10.84
N ILE A 32 8.10 -5.40 -9.98
CA ILE A 32 6.87 -6.12 -9.69
C ILE A 32 5.91 -5.12 -9.06
N ARG A 33 5.06 -4.49 -9.89
CA ARG A 33 3.88 -3.75 -9.42
C ARG A 33 2.79 -4.76 -9.13
N ALA A 34 2.93 -5.49 -8.03
CA ALA A 34 1.82 -6.29 -7.52
C ALA A 34 0.77 -5.33 -6.97
N THR A 35 -0.20 -4.94 -7.79
CA THR A 35 -1.36 -4.20 -7.28
C THR A 35 -2.19 -5.16 -6.43
N VAL A 36 -1.97 -5.15 -5.12
CA VAL A 36 -2.90 -5.79 -4.19
C VAL A 36 -4.16 -4.94 -4.20
N ARG A 37 -5.16 -5.33 -5.01
CA ARG A 37 -6.52 -4.85 -4.81
C ARG A 37 -6.94 -5.38 -3.44
N ALA A 38 -7.02 -4.49 -2.45
CA ALA A 38 -7.82 -4.76 -1.28
C ALA A 38 -9.21 -5.19 -1.78
N GLU A 39 -9.83 -6.18 -1.15
CA GLU A 39 -11.22 -6.57 -1.43
C GLU A 39 -12.23 -5.45 -1.07
N GLY A 40 -11.75 -4.28 -0.63
CA GLY A 40 -12.51 -3.06 -0.40
C GLY A 40 -12.35 -2.02 -1.51
N GLY A 41 -13.30 -1.08 -1.62
CA GLY A 41 -13.23 0.00 -2.60
C GLY A 41 -12.22 1.09 -2.23
N LEU A 42 -11.56 1.01 -1.07
CA LEU A 42 -10.50 1.92 -0.66
C LEU A 42 -9.16 1.51 -1.27
N THR A 43 -8.43 2.46 -1.84
CA THR A 43 -7.05 2.24 -2.31
C THR A 43 -6.11 3.28 -1.72
N VAL A 44 -4.86 2.91 -1.46
CA VAL A 44 -3.83 3.83 -0.98
C VAL A 44 -2.50 3.55 -1.64
N ALA A 45 -1.80 4.61 -2.04
CA ALA A 45 -0.47 4.55 -2.64
C ALA A 45 0.50 5.41 -1.84
N LEU A 46 1.73 4.94 -1.67
CA LEU A 46 2.80 5.67 -1.00
C LEU A 46 3.88 6.08 -2.01
N ARG A 47 4.36 7.31 -1.88
CA ARG A 47 5.48 7.84 -2.66
C ARG A 47 6.47 8.57 -1.77
N LEU A 48 7.75 8.32 -1.97
CA LEU A 48 8.84 9.12 -1.41
C LEU A 48 9.24 10.21 -2.41
N ALA A 49 9.55 11.42 -1.93
CA ALA A 49 10.15 12.47 -2.76
C ALA A 49 11.55 12.06 -3.23
N GLU A 50 12.34 11.52 -2.30
CA GLU A 50 13.65 10.92 -2.57
C GLU A 50 13.71 9.53 -1.90
N SER A 51 14.04 8.50 -2.68
CA SER A 51 14.22 7.13 -2.19
C SER A 51 15.66 6.83 -1.74
N ARG A 52 16.60 7.75 -1.98
CA ARG A 52 17.99 7.63 -1.53
C ARG A 52 18.50 8.96 -0.97
N ILE A 53 18.81 9.00 0.32
CA ILE A 53 19.27 10.20 1.02
C ILE A 53 20.37 9.87 2.04
N PRO A 54 21.25 10.82 2.41
CA PRO A 54 22.20 10.62 3.50
C PRO A 54 21.52 10.74 4.88
N VAL A 55 22.14 10.12 5.90
CA VAL A 55 21.73 10.29 7.32
C VAL A 55 21.58 11.78 7.67
N GLY A 56 20.45 12.09 8.32
CA GLY A 56 20.11 13.43 8.80
C GLY A 56 19.59 14.40 7.74
N LYS A 57 19.40 13.97 6.48
CA LYS A 57 18.65 14.73 5.47
C LYS A 57 17.17 14.35 5.55
N GLU A 58 16.29 15.34 5.58
CA GLU A 58 14.84 15.09 5.51
C GLU A 58 14.40 14.75 4.08
N THR A 59 13.42 13.85 3.96
CA THR A 59 12.64 13.57 2.76
C THR A 59 11.16 13.58 3.11
N SER A 60 10.28 13.67 2.12
CA SER A 60 8.84 13.57 2.34
C SER A 60 8.31 12.21 1.88
N ALA A 61 7.44 11.63 2.70
CA ALA A 61 6.61 10.49 2.34
C ALA A 61 5.17 11.00 2.14
N THR A 62 4.58 10.75 0.99
CA THR A 62 3.21 11.18 0.67
C THR A 62 2.36 9.97 0.36
N ALA A 63 1.27 9.81 1.12
CA ALA A 63 0.22 8.85 0.82
C ALA A 63 -0.87 9.54 0.01
N THR A 64 -1.37 8.87 -1.03
CA THR A 64 -2.59 9.24 -1.74
C THR A 64 -3.61 8.14 -1.53
N VAL A 65 -4.74 8.48 -0.92
CA VAL A 65 -5.86 7.58 -0.67
C VAL A 65 -7.01 7.94 -1.60
N THR A 66 -7.65 6.92 -2.18
CA THR A 66 -8.78 7.08 -3.11
C THR A 66 -9.93 6.21 -2.65
N ASN A 67 -11.12 6.81 -2.58
CA ASN A 67 -12.35 6.10 -2.32
C ASN A 67 -13.00 5.67 -3.64
N GLY A 68 -12.80 4.41 -4.03
CA GLY A 68 -13.48 3.77 -5.14
C GLY A 68 -14.83 3.13 -4.77
N THR A 69 -15.29 3.26 -3.52
CA THR A 69 -16.64 2.80 -3.14
C THR A 69 -17.71 3.77 -3.64
N ALA A 70 -18.97 3.31 -3.67
CA ALA A 70 -20.12 4.17 -3.98
C ALA A 70 -20.59 5.03 -2.78
N ARG A 71 -19.93 4.93 -1.62
CA ARG A 71 -20.37 5.59 -0.36
C ARG A 71 -19.34 6.59 0.14
N THR A 72 -19.79 7.53 0.97
CA THR A 72 -18.87 8.46 1.65
C THR A 72 -18.18 7.73 2.79
N LEU A 73 -16.85 7.82 2.82
CA LEU A 73 -16.03 7.32 3.91
C LEU A 73 -15.73 8.45 4.90
N VAL A 74 -15.77 8.14 6.19
CA VAL A 74 -15.50 9.07 7.28
C VAL A 74 -14.35 8.57 8.14
N ALA A 75 -13.66 9.51 8.79
CA ALA A 75 -12.53 9.23 9.67
C ALA A 75 -11.49 8.31 9.01
N VAL A 76 -11.05 8.65 7.79
CA VAL A 76 -10.02 7.88 7.08
C VAL A 76 -8.69 8.09 7.81
N VAL A 77 -8.26 7.07 8.55
CA VAL A 77 -7.02 7.06 9.31
C VAL A 77 -5.91 6.47 8.44
N LEU A 78 -4.89 7.27 8.16
CA LEU A 78 -3.66 6.86 7.52
C LEU A 78 -2.57 6.68 8.57
N ARG A 79 -1.90 5.54 8.55
CA ARG A 79 -0.77 5.23 9.43
C ARG A 79 0.45 4.88 8.60
N LEU A 80 1.54 5.61 8.82
CA LEU A 80 2.85 5.31 8.25
C LEU A 80 3.59 4.34 9.17
N HIS A 81 4.04 3.24 8.59
CA HIS A 81 4.85 2.21 9.22
C HIS A 81 6.27 2.25 8.65
N VAL A 82 7.24 2.09 9.54
CA VAL A 82 8.65 1.86 9.22
C VAL A 82 9.06 0.59 9.97
N ASP A 83 9.76 -0.31 9.30
CA ASP A 83 10.19 -1.61 9.81
C ASP A 83 11.21 -1.52 10.96
N GLU A 84 12.10 -0.53 10.94
CA GLU A 84 13.17 -0.39 11.93
C GLU A 84 13.19 0.99 12.64
N PRO A 85 13.65 1.07 13.91
CA PRO A 85 13.67 2.31 14.69
C PRO A 85 14.70 3.37 14.22
N GLY A 86 15.32 3.20 13.05
CA GLY A 86 16.35 4.12 12.52
C GLY A 86 15.82 5.41 11.89
N VAL A 87 14.50 5.61 11.86
CA VAL A 87 13.85 6.75 11.18
C VAL A 87 12.98 7.54 12.15
N THR A 88 13.09 8.88 12.09
CA THR A 88 12.21 9.81 12.80
C THR A 88 11.16 10.35 11.86
N ILE A 89 9.91 10.39 12.32
CA ILE A 89 8.79 10.98 11.57
C ILE A 89 8.30 12.20 12.32
N HIS A 90 8.40 13.37 11.70
CA HIS A 90 7.99 14.63 12.29
C HIS A 90 6.47 14.84 12.17
N GLY A 91 5.87 15.38 13.24
CA GLY A 91 4.42 15.56 13.36
C GLY A 91 3.64 14.25 13.53
N GLY A 92 4.30 13.16 13.95
CA GLY A 92 3.68 11.88 14.26
C GLY A 92 3.35 10.99 13.05
N TRP A 93 2.95 9.74 13.35
CA TRP A 93 2.78 8.64 12.39
C TRP A 93 1.39 8.56 11.77
N LEU A 94 0.43 9.32 12.31
CA LEU A 94 -0.98 9.27 11.95
C LEU A 94 -1.40 10.53 11.22
N ARG A 95 -2.24 10.38 10.21
CA ARG A 95 -2.96 11.46 9.54
C ARG A 95 -4.42 11.06 9.40
N VAL A 96 -5.33 12.00 9.62
CA VAL A 96 -6.76 11.75 9.51
C VAL A 96 -7.32 12.63 8.41
N ILE A 97 -8.00 12.02 7.44
CA ILE A 97 -8.82 12.70 6.46
C ILE A 97 -10.27 12.56 6.94
N PRO A 98 -10.94 13.65 7.37
CA PRO A 98 -12.24 13.56 8.03
C PRO A 98 -13.31 12.91 7.17
N MET A 99 -13.27 13.18 5.86
CA MET A 99 -14.26 12.72 4.91
C MET A 99 -13.63 12.51 3.53
N LEU A 100 -14.03 11.44 2.86
CA LEU A 100 -13.62 11.09 1.50
C LEU A 100 -14.84 10.65 0.68
N LEU A 101 -15.26 11.48 -0.26
CA LEU A 101 -16.45 11.21 -1.10
C LEU A 101 -16.18 10.10 -2.12
N PRO A 102 -17.24 9.44 -2.66
CA PRO A 102 -17.09 8.50 -3.77
C PRO A 102 -16.28 9.09 -4.94
N GLY A 103 -15.31 8.33 -5.45
CA GLY A 103 -14.42 8.74 -6.54
C GLY A 103 -13.35 9.78 -6.16
N GLN A 104 -13.32 10.26 -4.90
CA GLN A 104 -12.39 11.28 -4.48
C GLN A 104 -11.04 10.69 -4.07
N SER A 105 -9.96 11.42 -4.41
CA SER A 105 -8.62 11.19 -3.86
C SER A 105 -8.20 12.34 -2.95
N ARG A 106 -7.45 12.02 -1.90
CA ARG A 106 -6.81 12.97 -0.99
C ARG A 106 -5.41 12.48 -0.66
N SER A 107 -4.53 13.42 -0.28
CA SER A 107 -3.15 13.10 0.08
C SER A 107 -2.79 13.60 1.47
N ALA A 108 -1.88 12.88 2.11
CA ALA A 108 -1.28 13.27 3.37
C ALA A 108 0.24 13.06 3.30
N THR A 109 0.99 13.97 3.93
CA THR A 109 2.46 13.99 3.85
C THR A 109 3.07 13.95 5.25
N TRP A 110 4.18 13.22 5.35
CA TRP A 110 5.06 13.13 6.51
C TRP A 110 6.45 13.63 6.13
N SER A 111 7.10 14.35 7.05
CA SER A 111 8.55 14.58 6.97
C SER A 111 9.26 13.42 7.67
N VAL A 112 10.19 12.81 6.96
CA VAL A 112 10.90 11.59 7.33
C VAL A 112 12.39 11.91 7.38
N CYS A 113 13.00 11.69 8.54
CA CYS A 113 14.42 11.92 8.75
C CYS A 113 15.11 10.65 9.26
N PRO A 114 16.02 10.04 8.48
CA PRO A 114 16.74 8.86 8.93
C PRO A 114 17.94 9.24 9.79
N ARG A 115 18.13 8.50 10.88
CA ARG A 115 19.20 8.69 11.87
C ARG A 115 20.37 7.73 11.66
N GLU A 116 20.13 6.62 10.99
CA GLU A 116 21.11 5.57 10.76
C GLU A 116 21.14 5.18 9.28
N ARG A 117 22.26 4.60 8.85
CA ARG A 117 22.40 4.06 7.49
C ARG A 117 21.66 2.73 7.40
N GLY A 118 21.10 2.43 6.24
CA GLY A 118 20.34 1.20 6.05
C GLY A 118 19.35 1.30 4.90
N ASN A 119 18.58 0.24 4.68
CA ASN A 119 17.40 0.29 3.83
C ASN A 119 16.19 0.14 4.75
N TYR A 120 15.28 1.10 4.68
CA TYR A 120 14.06 1.09 5.48
C TYR A 120 12.86 0.80 4.57
N LEU A 121 11.97 -0.06 5.05
CA LEU A 121 10.71 -0.38 4.39
C LEU A 121 9.60 0.49 4.96
N LEU A 122 9.00 1.30 4.10
CA LEU A 122 7.91 2.19 4.43
C LEU A 122 6.61 1.66 3.82
N VAL A 123 5.57 1.57 4.65
CA VAL A 123 4.24 1.10 4.24
C VAL A 123 3.18 2.02 4.84
N ILE A 124 2.13 2.32 4.08
CA ILE A 124 0.95 3.01 4.59
C ILE A 124 -0.19 2.02 4.73
N THR A 125 -0.85 2.06 5.88
CA THR A 125 -2.17 1.44 6.07
C THR A 125 -3.22 2.54 6.15
N ALA A 126 -4.33 2.35 5.45
CA ALA A 126 -5.50 3.21 5.47
C ALA A 126 -6.68 2.43 6.02
N ASN A 127 -7.37 2.97 7.03
CA ASN A 127 -8.59 2.42 7.59
C ASN A 127 -9.68 3.48 7.54
N ALA A 128 -10.88 3.12 7.11
CA ALA A 128 -12.00 4.04 6.99
C ALA A 128 -13.32 3.39 7.34
N LEU A 129 -14.24 4.18 7.91
CA LEU A 129 -15.59 3.73 8.22
C LEU A 129 -16.56 4.24 7.16
N GLY A 130 -17.51 3.39 6.77
CA GLY A 130 -18.72 3.85 6.07
C GLY A 130 -19.49 4.84 6.96
N ARG A 131 -20.16 5.81 6.35
CA ARG A 131 -20.91 6.83 7.09
C ARG A 131 -22.07 6.21 7.90
N ARG A 132 -22.61 5.07 7.48
CA ARG A 132 -23.56 4.29 8.30
C ARG A 132 -22.81 3.22 9.07
N HIS A 133 -23.19 3.04 10.33
CA HIS A 133 -22.51 2.14 11.28
C HIS A 133 -22.51 0.66 10.86
N GLU A 134 -23.37 0.28 9.92
CA GLU A 134 -23.50 -1.08 9.37
C GLU A 134 -22.66 -1.30 8.10
N GLU A 135 -22.05 -0.26 7.53
CA GLU A 135 -21.38 -0.30 6.22
C GLU A 135 -19.92 -0.81 6.28
N GLY A 136 -19.52 -1.43 7.40
CA GLY A 136 -18.23 -2.11 7.53
C GLY A 136 -16.99 -1.19 7.52
N LEU A 137 -15.85 -1.79 7.88
CA LEU A 137 -14.54 -1.16 7.85
C LEU A 137 -13.90 -1.39 6.47
N GLU A 138 -13.49 -0.31 5.82
CA GLU A 138 -12.69 -0.37 4.60
C GLU A 138 -11.21 -0.24 4.97
N THR A 139 -10.40 -1.20 4.54
CA THR A 139 -8.96 -1.22 4.81
C THR A 139 -8.17 -1.33 3.52
N ALA A 140 -7.09 -0.58 3.41
CA ALA A 140 -6.15 -0.66 2.30
C ALA A 140 -4.71 -0.55 2.80
N GLN A 141 -3.79 -1.19 2.09
CA GLN A 141 -2.36 -1.07 2.34
C GLN A 141 -1.66 -0.69 1.04
N SER A 142 -0.66 0.18 1.13
CA SER A 142 0.15 0.53 -0.03
C SER A 142 1.15 -0.58 -0.35
N ASP A 143 1.68 -0.53 -1.57
CA ASP A 143 2.96 -1.17 -1.87
C ASP A 143 4.05 -0.63 -0.95
N THR A 144 5.09 -1.44 -0.75
CA THR A 144 6.26 -1.07 0.06
C THR A 144 7.14 -0.07 -0.70
N ALA A 145 7.43 1.06 -0.06
CA ALA A 145 8.43 2.01 -0.53
C ALA A 145 9.76 1.77 0.20
N ILE A 146 10.86 1.72 -0.53
CA ILE A 146 12.20 1.54 0.05
C ILE A 146 12.90 2.89 0.15
N LEU A 147 13.38 3.22 1.36
CA LEU A 147 14.26 4.35 1.62
C LEU A 147 15.68 3.84 1.88
N SER A 148 16.58 4.06 0.92
CA SER A 148 18.00 3.77 1.05
C SER A 148 18.75 4.93 1.68
N VAL A 149 19.36 4.69 2.84
CA VAL A 149 20.07 5.72 3.60
C VAL A 149 21.58 5.51 3.55
N THR A 150 22.28 6.49 3.02
CA THR A 150 23.75 6.50 2.92
C THR A 150 24.39 7.24 4.09
N ALA A 151 25.71 7.13 4.23
CA ALA A 151 26.44 7.88 5.23
C ALA A 151 26.19 9.40 5.08
N GLY A 152 25.89 10.05 6.20
CA GLY A 152 25.65 11.48 6.29
C GLY A 152 26.20 12.04 7.60
N ARG A 153 26.36 13.36 7.66
CA ARG A 153 26.80 14.08 8.88
C ARG A 153 25.66 14.89 9.51
N GLY A 154 24.46 14.81 8.96
CA GLY A 154 23.29 15.52 9.48
C GLY A 154 22.77 14.91 10.77
N ARG A 155 21.91 15.66 11.46
CA ARG A 155 21.15 15.16 12.62
C ARG A 155 19.68 15.46 12.41
N CYS A 156 18.83 14.49 12.73
CA CYS A 156 17.39 14.71 12.78
C CYS A 156 17.05 15.49 14.04
N ASN A 157 16.71 16.77 13.89
CA ASN A 157 16.26 17.57 15.01
C ASN A 157 14.84 17.14 15.36
N ARG A 158 14.59 16.82 16.62
CA ARG A 158 13.24 16.51 17.09
C ARG A 158 12.40 17.79 17.03
N ARG A 159 11.65 17.98 15.95
CA ARG A 159 10.52 18.91 15.92
C ARG A 159 9.35 18.16 16.55
N ASP A 160 9.20 18.31 17.86
CA ASP A 160 7.99 17.90 18.57
C ASP A 160 6.91 18.94 18.23
N ASP A 161 5.94 18.55 17.40
CA ASP A 161 4.64 19.21 17.27
C ASP A 161 3.56 18.22 17.75
#